data_AF-A0A3G8GRF7-F1
#
_entry.id   AF-A0A3G8GRF7-F1
#
_cell.length_a   1.000
_cell.length_b   1.000
_cell.length_c   1.000
_cell.angle_alpha   90.00
_cell.angle_beta   90.00
_cell.angle_gamma   90.00
#
_symmetry.space_group_name_H-M   'P 1'
#
loop_
_entity.id
_entity.type
_entity.pdbx_description
1 polymer ?
#
loop_
_entity_poly.entity_id
_entity_poly.type
_entity_poly.pdbx_seq_one_letter_code
_entity_poly.pdbx_strand_id
1 'polypeptide(L)'
;MHTVDIIEALAIERALQAFHDELESIADTSARPGITRDDATSLQERLRLTKGAIKQAAKHGTLSGSRQEPTELERCFYGPAIRSASASFRLRVDANPKSSEWQRGIDDVQSELSYALHGLRKLIQEAQGT
;
A
#
# COMPACT_ATOMS: atom_id res chain seq x y z
N MET A 1 -25.62 -15.32 8.37
CA MET A 1 -25.05 -14.76 7.13
C MET A 1 -24.70 -13.32 7.47
N HIS A 2 -23.43 -13.02 7.73
CA HIS A 2 -23.01 -11.65 8.03
C HIS A 2 -23.11 -10.86 6.72
N THR A 3 -23.99 -9.85 6.69
CA THR A 3 -24.01 -8.89 5.59
C THR A 3 -22.67 -8.18 5.58
N VAL A 4 -21.93 -8.31 4.48
CA VAL A 4 -20.67 -7.59 4.28
C VAL A 4 -20.96 -6.09 4.36
N ASP A 5 -20.24 -5.36 5.22
CA ASP A 5 -20.28 -3.91 5.21
C ASP A 5 -19.54 -3.40 3.97
N ILE A 6 -20.30 -3.14 2.91
CA ILE A 6 -19.76 -2.68 1.63
C ILE A 6 -19.08 -1.31 1.77
N ILE A 7 -19.57 -0.45 2.66
CA ILE A 7 -18.99 0.89 2.84
C ILE A 7 -17.61 0.77 3.47
N GLU A 8 -17.46 -0.07 4.49
CA GLU A 8 -16.17 -0.38 5.08
C GLU A 8 -15.22 -1.05 4.08
N ALA A 9 -15.69 -2.05 3.33
CA ALA A 9 -14.88 -2.75 2.33
C ALA A 9 -14.33 -1.77 1.27
N LEU A 10 -15.15 -0.85 0.77
CA LEU A 10 -14.73 0.21 -0.16
C LEU A 10 -13.75 1.20 0.47
N ALA A 11 -13.89 1.50 1.76
CA ALA A 11 -12.94 2.35 2.48
C ALA A 11 -11.56 1.68 2.62
N ILE A 12 -11.54 0.37 2.91
CA ILE A 12 -10.31 -0.43 2.94
C ILE A 12 -9.68 -0.47 1.56
N GLU A 13 -10.46 -0.74 0.51
CA GLU A 13 -9.97 -0.78 -0.87
C GLU A 13 -9.31 0.54 -1.23
N ARG A 14 -10.00 1.66 -1.00
CA ARG A 14 -9.47 2.99 -1.29
C ARG A 14 -8.16 3.26 -0.55
N ALA A 15 -8.06 2.87 0.72
CA ALA A 15 -6.84 3.09 1.50
C ALA A 15 -5.66 2.26 0.97
N LEU A 16 -5.87 0.99 0.65
CA LEU A 16 -4.83 0.12 0.07
C LEU A 16 -4.44 0.58 -1.34
N GLN A 17 -5.42 0.98 -2.15
CA GLN A 17 -5.19 1.47 -3.51
C GLN A 17 -4.38 2.77 -3.51
N ALA A 18 -4.64 3.69 -2.57
CA ALA A 18 -3.86 4.92 -2.47
C ALA A 18 -2.37 4.66 -2.22
N PHE A 19 -2.02 3.65 -1.40
CA PHE A 19 -0.61 3.26 -1.23
C PHE A 19 -0.04 2.60 -2.48
N HIS A 20 -0.82 1.76 -3.15
CA HIS A 20 -0.41 1.11 -4.39
C HIS A 20 -0.12 2.14 -5.49
N ASP A 21 -1.03 3.08 -5.71
CA ASP A 21 -0.93 4.12 -6.75
C ASP A 21 0.25 5.06 -6.50
N GLU A 22 0.51 5.42 -5.25
CA GLU A 22 1.66 6.26 -4.93
C GLU A 22 2.99 5.52 -5.18
N LEU A 23 3.05 4.22 -4.86
CA LEU A 23 4.23 3.40 -5.17
C LEU A 23 4.43 3.24 -6.68
N GLU A 24 3.34 3.03 -7.43
CA GLU A 24 3.36 2.94 -8.89
C GLU A 24 3.85 4.25 -9.50
N SER A 25 3.33 5.37 -9.03
CA SER A 25 3.75 6.70 -9.45
C SER A 25 5.23 6.98 -9.18
N ILE A 26 5.76 6.55 -8.02
CA ILE A 26 7.18 6.66 -7.70
C ILE A 26 8.02 5.79 -8.65
N ALA A 27 7.62 4.53 -8.87
CA ALA A 27 8.29 3.61 -9.78
C ALA A 27 8.34 4.15 -11.21
N ASP A 28 7.18 4.52 -11.76
CA ASP A 28 7.03 5.06 -13.11
C ASP A 28 7.88 6.31 -13.31
N THR A 29 7.90 7.21 -12.33
CA THR A 29 8.71 8.42 -12.40
C THR A 29 10.20 8.09 -12.37
N SER A 30 10.62 7.12 -11.55
CA SER A 30 12.03 6.70 -11.46
C SER A 30 12.54 6.01 -12.73
N ALA A 31 11.65 5.35 -13.48
CA ALA A 31 11.95 4.68 -14.74
C ALA A 31 12.09 5.64 -15.93
N ARG A 32 11.67 6.91 -15.79
CA ARG A 32 11.76 7.89 -16.88
C ARG A 32 13.21 8.16 -17.26
N PRO A 33 13.53 8.24 -18.56
CA PRO A 33 14.85 8.65 -18.99
C PRO A 33 15.12 10.09 -18.55
N GLY A 34 16.35 10.34 -18.08
CA GLY A 34 16.80 11.71 -17.79
C GLY A 34 16.33 12.31 -16.46
N ILE A 35 15.86 11.53 -15.49
CA ILE A 35 15.56 12.09 -14.16
C ILE A 35 16.77 12.85 -13.59
N THR A 36 16.49 14.04 -13.10
CA THR A 36 17.45 14.99 -12.54
C THR A 36 17.79 14.63 -11.09
N ARG A 37 18.72 15.37 -10.49
CA ARG A 37 19.02 15.25 -9.06
C ARG A 37 17.85 15.68 -8.17
N ASP A 38 17.12 16.70 -8.60
CA ASP A 38 15.96 17.20 -7.88
C ASP A 38 14.82 16.20 -7.93
N ASP A 39 14.61 15.55 -9.09
CA ASP A 39 13.67 14.43 -9.21
C ASP A 39 14.05 13.28 -8.28
N ALA A 40 15.33 12.90 -8.24
CA ALA A 40 15.80 11.83 -7.36
C ALA A 40 15.54 12.17 -5.88
N THR A 41 15.77 13.42 -5.48
CA THR A 41 15.52 13.90 -4.12
C THR A 41 14.02 13.89 -3.80
N SER A 42 13.18 14.33 -4.74
CA SER A 42 11.72 14.29 -4.61
C SER A 42 11.19 12.86 -4.47
N LEU A 43 11.71 11.92 -5.28
CA LEU A 43 11.34 10.50 -5.21
C LEU A 43 11.73 9.85 -3.89
N GLN A 44 12.92 10.16 -3.37
CA GLN A 44 13.36 9.70 -2.05
C GLN A 44 12.48 10.23 -0.93
N GLU A 45 12.08 11.50 -0.99
CA GLU A 45 11.18 12.08 0.00
C GLU A 45 9.78 11.45 -0.07
N ARG A 46 9.22 11.28 -1.27
CA ARG A 46 7.94 10.58 -1.46
C ARG A 46 8.00 9.15 -0.93
N LEU A 47 9.05 8.39 -1.28
CA LEU A 47 9.24 7.03 -0.77
C LEU A 47 9.34 7.01 0.76
N ARG A 48 10.04 7.97 1.36
CA ARG A 48 10.18 8.11 2.82
C ARG A 48 8.82 8.32 3.48
N LEU A 49 8.00 9.23 2.94
CA LEU A 49 6.66 9.52 3.46
C LEU A 49 5.74 8.31 3.32
N THR A 50 5.68 7.69 2.14
CA THR A 50 4.86 6.51 1.86
C THR A 50 5.25 5.32 2.74
N LYS A 51 6.55 5.03 2.85
CA LYS A 51 7.07 3.99 3.75
C LYS A 51 6.72 4.28 5.21
N GLY A 52 6.82 5.54 5.63
CA GLY A 52 6.44 5.99 6.97
C GLY A 52 4.96 5.75 7.25
N ALA A 53 4.09 6.12 6.32
CA ALA A 53 2.64 5.94 6.43
C ALA A 53 2.25 4.44 6.49
N ILE A 54 2.80 3.60 5.62
CA ILE A 54 2.57 2.15 5.64
C ILE A 54 3.01 1.55 6.98
N LYS A 55 4.20 1.92 7.47
CA LYS A 55 4.71 1.44 8.77
C LYS A 55 3.86 1.91 9.94
N GLN A 56 3.35 3.14 9.89
CA GLN A 56 2.46 3.67 10.93
C GLN A 56 1.12 2.91 10.91
N ALA A 57 0.51 2.75 9.73
CA ALA A 57 -0.70 1.97 9.57
C ALA A 57 -0.51 0.52 10.05
N ALA A 58 0.64 -0.09 9.80
CA ALA A 58 0.96 -1.46 10.23
C ALA A 58 0.98 -1.65 11.75
N LYS A 59 1.32 -0.60 12.51
CA LYS A 59 1.32 -0.65 13.98
C LYS A 59 -0.09 -0.81 14.56
N HIS A 60 -1.09 -0.24 13.90
CA HIS A 60 -2.46 -0.23 14.37
C HIS A 60 -3.30 -1.31 13.68
N GLY A 61 -3.11 -1.49 12.36
CA GLY A 61 -3.88 -2.43 11.57
C GLY A 61 -5.35 -2.04 11.41
N THR A 62 -5.66 -0.75 11.59
CA THR A 62 -7.00 -0.15 11.47
C THR A 62 -6.94 1.09 10.57
N LEU A 63 -8.02 1.36 9.85
CA LEU A 63 -8.18 2.56 9.02
C LEU A 63 -8.13 3.84 9.85
N SER A 64 -8.66 3.81 11.08
CA SER A 64 -8.61 4.96 11.99
C SER A 64 -7.20 5.28 12.50
N GLY A 65 -6.25 4.35 12.35
CA GLY A 65 -4.88 4.52 12.85
C GLY A 65 -4.80 4.63 14.38
N SER A 66 -5.83 4.18 15.09
CA SER A 66 -5.93 4.28 16.55
C SER A 66 -5.93 2.89 17.22
N ARG A 67 -5.71 2.85 18.54
CA ARG A 67 -5.77 1.61 19.35
C ARG A 67 -7.22 1.18 19.63
N GLN A 68 -8.04 1.13 18.60
CA GLN A 68 -9.38 0.55 18.66
C GLN A 68 -9.31 -0.94 18.32
N GLU A 69 -10.32 -1.69 18.75
CA GLU A 69 -10.46 -3.06 18.28
C GLU A 69 -10.75 -3.04 16.77
N PRO A 70 -9.94 -3.74 15.95
CA PRO A 70 -10.17 -3.77 14.51
C PRO A 70 -11.48 -4.48 14.20
N THR A 71 -12.18 -4.02 13.17
CA THR A 71 -13.36 -4.70 12.65
C THR A 71 -12.99 -6.07 12.06
N GLU A 72 -14.00 -6.88 11.73
CA GLU A 72 -13.75 -8.15 11.06
C GLU A 72 -13.09 -7.95 9.68
N LEU A 73 -13.55 -6.96 8.90
CA LEU A 73 -12.95 -6.66 7.60
C LEU A 73 -11.52 -6.12 7.75
N GLU A 74 -11.24 -5.29 8.74
CA GLU A 74 -9.87 -4.85 9.01
C GLU A 74 -8.96 -6.00 9.44
N ARG A 75 -9.47 -6.93 10.27
CA ARG A 75 -8.72 -8.12 10.69
C ARG A 75 -8.39 -9.06 9.52
N CYS A 76 -9.30 -9.18 8.56
CA CYS A 76 -9.17 -10.09 7.43
C CYS A 76 -8.40 -9.49 6.25
N PHE A 77 -8.58 -8.20 5.97
CA PHE A 77 -8.04 -7.56 4.76
C PHE A 77 -7.00 -6.48 5.08
N TYR A 78 -7.39 -5.41 5.78
CA TYR A 78 -6.53 -4.23 5.93
C TYR A 78 -5.26 -4.50 6.75
N GLY A 79 -5.43 -5.02 7.96
CA GLY A 79 -4.34 -5.26 8.90
C GLY A 79 -3.29 -6.23 8.35
N PRO A 80 -3.67 -7.42 7.85
CA PRO A 80 -2.74 -8.33 7.20
C PRO A 80 -2.02 -7.71 6.00
N ALA A 81 -2.73 -7.03 5.10
CA ALA A 81 -2.17 -6.43 3.90
C ALA A 81 -1.08 -5.39 4.24
N ILE A 82 -1.40 -4.43 5.11
CA ILE A 82 -0.47 -3.37 5.50
C ILE A 82 0.73 -3.92 6.29
N ARG A 83 0.53 -4.93 7.15
CA ARG A 83 1.65 -5.56 7.85
C ARG A 83 2.58 -6.32 6.89
N SER A 84 2.02 -7.04 5.92
CA SER A 84 2.80 -7.72 4.89
C SER A 84 3.58 -6.73 4.03
N ALA A 85 2.91 -5.71 3.50
CA ALA A 85 3.54 -4.62 2.75
C ALA A 85 4.65 -3.92 3.54
N SER A 86 4.42 -3.61 4.83
CA SER A 86 5.42 -3.04 5.72
C SER A 86 6.65 -3.93 5.91
N ALA A 87 6.45 -5.25 6.02
CA ALA A 87 7.53 -6.23 6.17
C ALA A 87 8.33 -6.43 4.86
N SER A 88 7.66 -6.33 3.71
CA SER A 88 8.29 -6.36 2.38
C SER A 88 9.04 -5.07 2.06
N PHE A 89 8.76 -3.96 2.76
CA PHE A 89 9.39 -2.66 2.51
C PHE A 89 10.84 -2.56 3.01
N ARG A 90 11.75 -3.31 2.37
CA ARG A 90 13.17 -3.40 2.71
C ARG A 90 14.03 -2.30 2.08
N LEU A 91 13.53 -1.68 1.01
CA LEU A 91 14.23 -0.61 0.30
C LEU A 91 14.61 0.55 1.24
N ARG A 92 15.87 0.99 1.20
CA ARG A 92 16.30 2.15 1.97
C ARG A 92 15.76 3.43 1.34
N VAL A 93 15.39 4.41 2.17
CA VAL A 93 14.81 5.68 1.68
C VAL A 93 15.85 6.56 0.95
N ASP A 94 17.13 6.31 1.18
CA ASP A 94 18.27 6.97 0.52
C ASP A 94 18.81 6.16 -0.67
N ALA A 95 18.15 5.06 -1.06
CA ALA A 95 18.55 4.27 -2.21
C ALA A 95 18.50 5.11 -3.50
N ASN A 96 19.37 4.80 -4.46
CA ASN A 96 19.42 5.52 -5.73
C ASN A 96 18.20 5.16 -6.59
N PRO A 97 17.33 6.13 -6.98
CA PRO A 97 16.15 5.84 -7.80
C PRO A 97 16.44 5.24 -9.18
N LYS A 98 17.68 5.34 -9.66
CA LYS A 98 18.12 4.73 -10.93
C LYS A 98 18.60 3.28 -10.79
N SER A 99 18.66 2.73 -9.57
CA SER A 99 19.15 1.37 -9.36
C SER A 99 18.05 0.34 -9.58
N SER A 100 18.43 -0.86 -10.01
CA SER A 100 17.50 -1.99 -10.11
C SER A 100 16.93 -2.41 -8.75
N GLU A 101 17.63 -2.12 -7.66
CA GLU A 101 17.16 -2.36 -6.29
C GLU A 101 15.99 -1.44 -5.91
N TRP A 102 15.94 -0.22 -6.48
CA TRP A 102 14.83 0.70 -6.26
C TRP A 102 13.53 0.12 -6.79
N GLN A 103 13.53 -0.28 -8.07
CA GLN A 103 12.35 -0.86 -8.71
C GLN A 103 11.92 -2.14 -7.99
N ARG A 104 12.85 -3.09 -7.77
CA ARG A 104 12.55 -4.35 -7.09
C ARG A 104 11.96 -4.13 -5.70
N GLY A 105 12.53 -3.19 -4.94
CA GLY A 105 12.08 -2.90 -3.59
C GLY A 105 10.70 -2.26 -3.53
N ILE A 106 10.26 -1.58 -4.59
CA ILE A 106 8.89 -1.07 -4.73
C ILE A 106 7.95 -2.21 -5.19
N ASP A 107 8.36 -2.99 -6.19
CA ASP A 107 7.58 -4.11 -6.75
C ASP A 107 7.20 -5.13 -5.67
N ASP A 108 8.13 -5.44 -4.76
CA ASP A 108 7.91 -6.36 -3.63
C ASP A 108 6.75 -5.88 -2.74
N VAL A 109 6.62 -4.57 -2.52
CA VAL A 109 5.56 -3.98 -1.69
C VAL A 109 4.25 -3.89 -2.48
N GLN A 110 4.31 -3.50 -3.74
CA GLN A 110 3.14 -3.44 -4.62
C GLN A 110 2.49 -4.80 -4.82
N SER A 111 3.29 -5.87 -4.88
CA SER A 111 2.80 -7.25 -5.01
C SER A 111 1.91 -7.64 -3.81
N GLU A 112 2.33 -7.30 -2.59
CA GLU A 112 1.54 -7.55 -1.37
C GLU A 112 0.22 -6.77 -1.37
N LEU A 113 0.26 -5.49 -1.76
CA LEU A 113 -0.93 -4.64 -1.84
C LEU A 113 -1.88 -5.13 -2.94
N SER A 114 -1.36 -5.49 -4.10
CA SER A 114 -2.12 -6.03 -5.24
C SER A 114 -2.84 -7.32 -4.89
N TYR A 115 -2.18 -8.23 -4.18
CA TYR A 115 -2.80 -9.47 -3.72
C TYR A 115 -4.00 -9.21 -2.80
N ALA A 116 -3.84 -8.31 -1.82
CA ALA A 116 -4.92 -7.94 -0.91
C ALA A 116 -6.08 -7.21 -1.63
N LEU A 117 -5.76 -6.28 -2.53
CA LEU A 117 -6.73 -5.57 -3.35
C LEU A 117 -7.56 -6.52 -4.22
N HIS A 118 -6.92 -7.52 -4.83
CA HIS A 118 -7.61 -8.53 -5.63
C HIS A 118 -8.65 -9.30 -4.79
N GLY A 119 -8.26 -9.78 -3.60
CA GLY A 119 -9.16 -10.50 -2.71
C GLY A 119 -10.33 -9.64 -2.22
N LEU A 120 -10.06 -8.38 -1.87
CA LEU A 120 -11.09 -7.45 -1.40
C LEU A 120 -12.07 -7.05 -2.51
N ARG A 121 -11.60 -6.80 -3.73
CA ARG A 121 -12.45 -6.51 -4.89
C ARG A 121 -13.38 -7.66 -5.22
N LYS A 122 -12.88 -8.89 -5.14
CA LYS A 122 -13.71 -10.08 -5.32
C LYS A 122 -14.84 -10.13 -4.30
N LEU A 123 -14.54 -9.88 -3.01
CA LEU A 123 -15.56 -9.80 -1.96
C LEU A 123 -16.61 -8.71 -2.23
N ILE A 124 -16.17 -7.51 -2.63
CA ILE A 124 -17.06 -6.39 -2.96
C ILE A 124 -18.00 -6.77 -4.13
N GLN A 125 -17.45 -7.36 -5.19
CA GLN A 125 -18.20 -7.77 -6.36
C GLN A 125 -19.26 -8.83 -6.01
N GLU A 126 -18.91 -9.82 -5.21
CA GLU A 126 -19.84 -10.86 -4.75
C GLU A 126 -20.97 -10.27 -3.88
N ALA A 127 -20.66 -9.30 -3.02
CA ALA A 127 -21.64 -8.61 -2.19
C ALA A 127 -22.59 -7.68 -2.97
N GLN A 128 -22.16 -7.16 -4.13
CA GLN A 128 -22.99 -6.29 -4.99
C GLN A 128 -23.83 -7.08 -6.00
N GLY A 129 -23.45 -8.31 -6.33
CA GLY A 129 -24.17 -9.19 -7.26
C GLY A 129 -25.25 -10.07 -6.62
N THR A 130 -25.44 -9.96 -5.30
CA THR A 130 -26.44 -10.70 -4.50
C THR A 130 -27.59 -9.78 -4.11
#